data_AF-A0A7Y9TAZ4-F1
#
_entry.id   AF-A0A7Y9TAZ4-F1
#
_cell.length_a   1.000
_cell.length_b   1.000
_cell.length_c   1.000
_cell.angle_alpha   90.00
_cell.angle_beta   90.00
_cell.angle_gamma   90.00
#
_symmetry.space_group_name_H-M   'P 1'
#
loop_
_entity.id
_entity.type
_entity.pdbx_description
1 polymer ?
#
loop_
_entity_poly.entity_id
_entity_poly.type
_entity_poly.pdbx_seq_one_letter_code
_entity_poly.pdbx_strand_id
1 'polypeptide(L)'
;MESLSEAFQEIADRLAQVGEQSKPETAWKAIVKTYLSLEYCDHVEYGCPLPALAPEMARVDKAMKPRIFEELKKYRSRMLPFMPGRRTADKERAFFSIFSTMVGAIEIARMLPEPVMREKVLASARELLLRSF
;
A
#
# COMPACT_ATOMS: atom_id res chain seq x y z
N MET A 1 -15.62 -0.75 -12.63
CA MET A 1 -15.85 -0.80 -11.17
C MET A 1 -15.51 -2.17 -10.61
N GLU A 2 -15.98 -3.26 -11.22
CA GLU A 2 -15.52 -4.63 -10.89
C GLU A 2 -13.99 -4.72 -10.90
N SER A 3 -13.35 -4.31 -12.00
CA SER A 3 -11.87 -4.25 -12.09
C SER A 3 -11.18 -3.44 -10.98
N LEU A 4 -11.81 -2.40 -10.43
CA LEU A 4 -11.21 -1.64 -9.33
C LEU A 4 -11.33 -2.39 -7.99
N SER A 5 -12.48 -2.99 -7.73
CA SER A 5 -12.70 -3.80 -6.53
C SER A 5 -11.79 -5.03 -6.55
N GLU A 6 -11.70 -5.71 -7.69
CA GLU A 6 -10.78 -6.82 -7.92
C GLU A 6 -9.33 -6.42 -7.66
N ALA A 7 -8.87 -5.29 -8.23
CA ALA A 7 -7.51 -4.81 -8.00
C ALA A 7 -7.23 -4.53 -6.52
N PHE A 8 -8.17 -3.94 -5.77
CA PHE A 8 -8.03 -3.74 -4.32
C PHE A 8 -8.03 -5.04 -3.53
N GLN A 9 -8.85 -6.01 -3.93
CA GLN A 9 -8.92 -7.32 -3.29
C GLN A 9 -7.63 -8.12 -3.52
N GLU A 10 -7.16 -8.18 -4.76
CA GLU A 10 -5.93 -8.91 -5.12
C GLU A 10 -4.71 -8.37 -4.38
N ILE A 11 -4.53 -7.04 -4.34
CA ILE A 11 -3.41 -6.45 -3.60
C ILE A 11 -3.54 -6.70 -2.09
N ALA A 12 -4.75 -6.60 -1.54
CA ALA A 12 -4.98 -6.91 -0.12
C ALA A 12 -4.62 -8.36 0.20
N ASP A 13 -5.01 -9.31 -0.65
CA ASP A 13 -4.77 -10.73 -0.43
C ASP A 13 -3.29 -11.08 -0.57
N ARG A 14 -2.60 -10.55 -1.57
CA ARG A 14 -1.15 -10.76 -1.73
C ARG A 14 -0.37 -10.25 -0.52
N LEU A 15 -0.65 -9.04 -0.06
CA LEU A 15 0.05 -8.46 1.10
C LEU A 15 -0.35 -9.15 2.40
N ALA A 16 -1.61 -9.57 2.54
CA ALA A 16 -2.04 -10.32 3.71
C ALA A 16 -1.35 -11.69 3.77
N GLN A 17 -1.22 -12.39 2.64
CA GLN A 17 -0.50 -13.65 2.55
C GLN A 17 0.96 -13.48 3.00
N VAL A 18 1.63 -12.42 2.57
CA VAL A 18 2.99 -12.08 3.04
C VAL A 18 3.02 -11.86 4.56
N GLY A 19 2.03 -11.14 5.09
CA GLY A 19 1.90 -10.91 6.54
C GLY A 19 1.66 -12.19 7.33
N GLU A 20 0.79 -13.07 6.83
CA GLU A 20 0.41 -14.36 7.43
C GLU A 20 1.57 -15.37 7.44
N GLN A 21 2.45 -15.32 6.43
CA GLN A 21 3.66 -16.15 6.33
C GLN A 21 4.83 -15.61 7.16
N SER A 22 4.69 -14.42 7.73
CA SER A 22 5.72 -13.75 8.52
C SER A 22 5.51 -13.93 10.01
N LYS A 23 6.56 -13.72 10.81
CA LYS A 23 6.39 -13.67 12.27
C LYS A 23 5.51 -12.47 12.66
N PRO A 24 4.56 -12.60 13.60
CA PRO A 24 3.61 -11.54 13.95
C PRO A 24 4.25 -10.18 14.22
N GLU A 25 5.40 -10.14 14.90
CA GLU A 25 6.14 -8.93 15.26
C GLU A 25 6.79 -8.21 14.06
N THR A 26 6.93 -8.89 12.93
CA THR A 26 7.61 -8.38 11.72
C THR A 26 6.72 -8.42 10.48
N ALA A 27 5.46 -8.83 10.58
CA ALA A 27 4.55 -8.98 9.45
C ALA A 27 4.40 -7.70 8.61
N TRP A 28 4.20 -6.54 9.26
CA TRP A 28 4.16 -5.26 8.55
C TRP A 28 5.48 -4.92 7.84
N LYS A 29 6.63 -5.33 8.39
CA LYS A 29 7.94 -5.09 7.76
C LYS A 29 8.07 -5.89 6.47
N ALA A 30 7.55 -7.11 6.44
CA ALA A 30 7.50 -7.93 5.24
C ALA A 30 6.58 -7.28 4.19
N ILE A 31 5.38 -6.84 4.58
CA ILE A 31 4.45 -6.11 3.70
C ILE A 31 5.11 -4.88 3.08
N VAL A 32 5.78 -4.04 3.88
CA VAL A 32 6.49 -2.84 3.42
C VAL A 32 7.57 -3.19 2.40
N LYS A 33 8.38 -4.23 2.67
CA LYS A 33 9.45 -4.66 1.77
C LYS A 33 8.91 -5.21 0.44
N THR A 34 7.82 -5.97 0.49
CA THR A 34 7.18 -6.51 -0.72
C THR A 34 6.60 -5.38 -1.57
N TYR A 35 5.81 -4.49 -0.97
CA TYR A 35 5.14 -3.41 -1.69
C TYR A 35 6.13 -2.41 -2.29
N LEU A 36 7.15 -2.02 -1.52
CA LEU A 36 8.21 -1.12 -1.99
C LEU A 36 9.32 -1.93 -2.66
N SER A 37 9.04 -2.64 -3.74
CA SER A 37 10.04 -3.37 -4.53
C SER A 37 10.02 -2.89 -5.97
N LEU A 38 11.13 -3.08 -6.70
CA LEU A 38 11.16 -2.80 -8.14
C LEU A 38 10.11 -3.62 -8.90
N GLU A 39 9.89 -4.88 -8.49
CA GLU A 39 8.86 -5.74 -9.06
C GLU A 39 7.46 -5.09 -8.96
N TYR A 40 7.06 -4.62 -7.77
CA TYR A 40 5.79 -3.91 -7.59
C TYR A 40 5.74 -2.53 -8.27
N CYS A 41 6.90 -1.87 -8.36
CA CYS A 41 7.00 -0.59 -9.04
C CYS A 41 6.77 -0.75 -10.55
N ASP A 42 7.39 -1.74 -11.18
CA ASP A 42 7.44 -1.92 -12.62
C ASP A 42 6.22 -2.69 -13.17
N HIS A 43 5.60 -3.56 -12.37
CA HIS A 43 4.41 -4.33 -12.77
C HIS A 43 3.11 -3.68 -12.26
N VAL A 44 2.54 -2.79 -13.07
CA VAL A 44 1.31 -2.05 -12.74
C VAL A 44 0.11 -2.98 -12.57
N GLU A 45 0.07 -4.06 -13.34
CA GLU A 45 -0.96 -5.11 -13.34
C GLU A 45 -1.10 -5.83 -12.00
N TYR A 46 -0.08 -5.80 -11.15
CA TYR A 46 -0.08 -6.44 -9.83
C TYR A 46 -0.08 -5.43 -8.68
N GLY A 47 -0.04 -4.14 -9.01
CA GLY A 47 0.10 -3.07 -8.05
C GLY A 47 -1.23 -2.64 -7.43
N CYS A 48 -1.12 -1.90 -6.32
CA CYS A 48 -2.24 -1.12 -5.82
C CYS A 48 -2.73 -0.14 -6.91
N PRO A 49 -4.04 0.08 -7.07
CA PRO A 49 -4.55 1.04 -8.06
C PRO A 49 -4.27 2.50 -7.66
N LEU A 50 -4.02 2.79 -6.37
CA LEU A 50 -3.91 4.16 -5.87
C LEU A 50 -2.78 5.00 -6.50
N PRO A 51 -1.53 4.50 -6.65
CA PRO A 51 -0.48 5.28 -7.30
C PRO A 51 -0.81 5.73 -8.72
N ALA A 52 -1.74 5.07 -9.41
CA ALA A 52 -2.13 5.42 -10.78
C ALA A 52 -3.46 6.16 -10.88
N LEU A 53 -4.40 5.93 -9.95
CA LEU A 53 -5.79 6.34 -10.07
C LEU A 53 -6.31 7.20 -8.90
N ALA A 54 -5.49 7.49 -7.88
CA ALA A 54 -5.93 8.29 -6.74
C ALA A 54 -6.43 9.70 -7.14
N PRO A 55 -5.78 10.45 -8.06
CA PRO A 55 -6.28 11.75 -8.50
C PRO A 55 -7.66 11.69 -9.17
N GLU A 56 -7.89 10.68 -10.01
CA GLU A 56 -9.16 10.42 -10.69
C GLU A 56 -10.24 10.04 -9.67
N MET A 57 -9.92 9.12 -8.75
CA MET A 57 -10.80 8.72 -7.66
C MET A 57 -11.22 9.89 -6.77
N ALA A 58 -10.35 10.88 -6.56
CA ALA A 58 -10.69 12.08 -5.78
C ALA A 58 -11.73 12.97 -6.49
N ARG A 59 -11.77 12.93 -7.83
CA ARG A 59 -12.58 13.78 -8.70
C ARG A 59 -13.89 13.14 -9.17
N VAL A 60 -14.11 11.84 -8.94
CA VAL A 60 -15.36 11.17 -9.34
C VAL A 60 -16.60 11.82 -8.70
N ASP A 61 -17.74 11.63 -9.36
CA ASP A 61 -19.02 12.12 -8.91
C ASP A 61 -19.38 11.64 -7.49
N LYS A 62 -20.21 12.43 -6.80
CA LYS A 62 -20.67 12.12 -5.43
C LYS A 62 -21.28 10.73 -5.29
N ALA A 63 -21.91 10.21 -6.35
CA ALA A 63 -22.50 8.86 -6.36
C ALA A 63 -21.46 7.73 -6.29
N MET A 64 -20.22 7.98 -6.71
CA MET A 64 -19.15 6.98 -6.77
C MET A 64 -18.25 6.98 -5.53
N LYS A 65 -18.17 8.12 -4.82
CA LYS A 65 -17.35 8.25 -3.59
C LYS A 65 -17.65 7.20 -2.51
N PRO A 66 -18.91 6.85 -2.20
CA PRO A 66 -19.20 5.82 -1.21
C PRO A 66 -18.63 4.45 -1.58
N ARG A 67 -18.60 4.10 -2.87
CA ARG A 67 -18.07 2.81 -3.33
C ARG A 67 -16.56 2.74 -3.16
N ILE A 68 -15.84 3.79 -3.57
CA ILE A 68 -14.39 3.90 -3.36
C ILE A 68 -14.06 3.86 -1.86
N PHE A 69 -14.85 4.54 -1.04
CA PHE A 69 -14.67 4.53 0.41
C PHE A 69 -14.83 3.13 1.00
N GLU A 70 -15.83 2.35 0.58
CA GLU A 70 -16.00 0.97 1.05
C GLU A 70 -14.83 0.06 0.63
N GLU A 71 -14.28 0.20 -0.57
CA GLU A 71 -13.09 -0.57 -0.98
C GLU A 71 -11.86 -0.22 -0.12
N LEU A 72 -11.62 1.08 0.15
CA LEU A 72 -10.54 1.52 1.03
C LEU A 72 -10.72 1.02 2.48
N LYS A 73 -11.97 0.96 2.95
CA LYS A 73 -12.31 0.44 4.28
C LYS A 73 -12.08 -1.07 4.36
N LYS A 74 -12.43 -1.84 3.34
CA LYS A 74 -12.13 -3.28 3.25
C LYS A 74 -10.62 -3.52 3.25
N TYR A 75 -9.89 -2.81 2.39
CA TYR A 75 -8.43 -2.90 2.31
C TYR A 75 -7.78 -2.60 3.67
N ARG A 76 -8.16 -1.48 4.31
CA ARG A 76 -7.68 -1.14 5.66
C ARG A 76 -7.99 -2.26 6.66
N SER A 77 -9.21 -2.77 6.68
CA SER A 77 -9.63 -3.80 7.64
C SER A 77 -8.81 -5.08 7.47
N ARG A 78 -8.46 -5.45 6.23
CA ARG A 78 -7.61 -6.60 5.92
C ARG A 78 -6.17 -6.39 6.39
N MET A 79 -5.64 -5.16 6.28
CA MET A 79 -4.24 -4.84 6.62
C MET A 79 -4.01 -4.56 8.11
N LEU A 80 -5.01 -4.03 8.81
CA LEU A 80 -4.90 -3.56 10.19
C LEU A 80 -4.32 -4.58 11.18
N PRO A 81 -4.63 -5.90 11.11
CA PRO A 81 -4.06 -6.89 12.02
C PRO A 81 -2.54 -6.93 12.03
N PHE A 82 -1.90 -6.71 10.88
CA PHE A 82 -0.44 -6.78 10.70
C PHE A 82 0.30 -5.52 11.16
N MET A 83 -0.39 -4.39 11.26
CA MET A 83 0.22 -3.09 11.53
C MET A 83 0.84 -3.03 12.93
N PRO A 84 1.96 -2.30 13.09
CA PRO A 84 2.60 -2.15 14.39
C PRO A 84 1.72 -1.31 15.33
N GLY A 85 1.79 -1.63 16.62
CA GLY A 85 1.03 -0.93 17.66
C GLY A 85 0.33 -1.88 18.63
N ARG A 86 0.13 -1.42 19.87
CA ARG A 86 -0.53 -2.21 20.92
C ARG A 86 -2.04 -2.04 20.90
N ARG A 87 -2.53 -0.81 20.75
CA ARG A 87 -3.96 -0.49 20.70
C ARG A 87 -4.42 -0.38 19.25
N THR A 88 -5.72 -0.61 19.01
CA THR A 88 -6.32 -0.43 17.67
C THR A 88 -6.02 0.95 17.09
N ALA A 89 -6.15 2.02 17.89
CA ALA A 89 -5.84 3.38 17.44
C ALA A 89 -4.36 3.58 17.02
N ASP A 90 -3.42 2.87 17.65
CA ASP A 90 -2.00 2.93 17.28
C ASP A 90 -1.77 2.24 15.93
N LYS A 91 -2.40 1.07 15.73
CA LYS A 91 -2.37 0.33 14.47
C LYS A 91 -3.00 1.12 13.32
N GLU A 92 -4.07 1.85 13.59
CA GLU A 92 -4.72 2.72 12.60
C GLU A 92 -3.82 3.88 12.18
N ARG A 93 -3.19 4.54 13.15
CA ARG A 93 -2.22 5.60 12.87
C ARG A 93 -1.04 5.08 12.05
N ALA A 94 -0.51 3.91 12.42
CA ALA A 94 0.56 3.25 11.67
C ALA A 94 0.11 2.89 10.26
N PHE A 95 -1.09 2.32 10.08
CA PHE A 95 -1.67 2.01 8.78
C PHE A 95 -1.67 3.23 7.85
N PHE A 96 -2.25 4.35 8.28
CA PHE A 96 -2.33 5.53 7.42
C PHE A 96 -0.95 6.08 7.06
N SER A 97 -0.01 6.07 8.00
CA SER A 97 1.35 6.57 7.78
C SER A 97 2.14 5.66 6.83
N ILE A 98 2.11 4.34 7.07
CA ILE A 98 2.79 3.34 6.24
C ILE A 98 2.18 3.33 4.85
N PHE A 99 0.85 3.22 4.73
CA PHE A 99 0.19 3.06 3.45
C PHE A 99 0.31 4.29 2.55
N SER A 100 0.13 5.50 3.10
CA SER A 100 0.34 6.73 2.32
C SER A 100 1.78 6.90 1.83
N THR A 101 2.76 6.58 2.68
CA THR A 101 4.18 6.60 2.30
C THR A 101 4.47 5.59 1.20
N MET A 102 3.92 4.38 1.30
CA MET A 102 4.11 3.33 0.30
C MET A 102 3.55 3.74 -1.07
N VAL A 103 2.31 4.24 -1.09
CA VAL A 103 1.64 4.69 -2.32
C VAL A 103 2.42 5.83 -2.98
N GLY A 104 2.79 6.86 -2.22
CA GLY A 104 3.51 8.01 -2.76
C GLY A 104 4.92 7.67 -3.24
N ALA A 105 5.62 6.75 -2.56
CA ALA A 105 6.94 6.31 -2.99
C ALA A 105 6.89 5.55 -4.33
N ILE A 106 5.88 4.69 -4.53
CA ILE A 106 5.68 4.01 -5.82
C ILE A 106 5.33 5.00 -6.92
N GLU A 107 4.44 5.95 -6.65
CA GLU A 107 4.06 7.00 -7.61
C GLU A 107 5.30 7.79 -8.08
N ILE A 108 6.12 8.28 -7.16
CA ILE A 108 7.36 8.99 -7.48
C ILE A 108 8.35 8.09 -8.22
N ALA A 109 8.55 6.86 -7.77
CA ALA A 109 9.49 5.93 -8.40
C ALA A 109 9.11 5.66 -9.87
N ARG A 110 7.83 5.50 -10.19
CA ARG A 110 7.34 5.29 -11.57
C ARG A 110 7.62 6.45 -12.51
N MET A 111 7.78 7.67 -11.99
CA MET A 111 8.13 8.85 -12.80
C MET A 111 9.60 8.81 -13.28
N LEU A 112 10.45 8.00 -12.66
CA LEU A 112 11.89 8.01 -12.91
C LEU A 112 12.24 7.03 -14.03
N PRO A 113 13.10 7.40 -15.01
CA PRO A 113 13.41 6.55 -16.15
C PRO A 113 14.38 5.41 -15.80
N GLU A 114 15.28 5.64 -14.84
CA GLU A 114 16.37 4.72 -14.53
C GLU A 114 16.02 3.79 -13.34
N PRO A 115 16.13 2.46 -13.46
CA PRO A 115 15.84 1.53 -12.37
C PRO A 115 16.61 1.82 -11.08
N VAL A 116 17.86 2.29 -11.17
CA VAL A 116 18.68 2.66 -10.01
C VAL A 116 18.07 3.83 -9.22
N MET A 117 17.44 4.78 -9.92
CA MET A 117 16.80 5.93 -9.29
C MET A 117 15.45 5.55 -8.68
N ARG A 118 14.69 4.65 -9.32
CA ARG A 118 13.47 4.05 -8.74
C ARG A 118 13.80 3.35 -7.43
N GLU A 119 14.79 2.46 -7.46
CA GLU A 119 15.20 1.70 -6.28
C GLU A 119 15.71 2.60 -5.15
N LYS A 120 16.38 3.72 -5.47
CA LYS A 120 16.78 4.70 -4.48
C LYS A 120 15.59 5.28 -3.72
N VAL A 121 14.51 5.67 -4.42
CA VAL A 121 13.27 6.18 -3.79
C VAL A 121 12.63 5.11 -2.91
N LEU A 122 12.47 3.90 -3.45
CA LEU A 122 11.83 2.79 -2.72
C LEU A 122 12.64 2.40 -1.48
N ALA A 123 13.97 2.33 -1.60
CA ALA A 123 14.88 2.05 -0.49
C ALA A 123 14.80 3.09 0.62
N SER A 124 14.81 4.38 0.27
CA SER A 124 14.66 5.46 1.25
C SER A 124 13.32 5.39 1.99
N ALA A 125 12.22 5.10 1.29
CA ALA A 125 10.92 4.93 1.91
C ALA A 125 10.87 3.70 2.84
N ARG A 126 11.45 2.56 2.42
CA ARG A 126 11.57 1.37 3.29
C ARG A 126 12.37 1.69 4.54
N GLU A 127 13.53 2.33 4.41
CA GLU A 127 14.39 2.68 5.55
C GLU A 127 13.68 3.59 6.55
N LEU A 128 12.99 4.63 6.07
CA LEU A 128 12.18 5.52 6.89
C LEU A 128 11.14 4.73 7.69
N LEU A 129 10.29 3.97 7.00
CA LEU A 129 9.19 3.24 7.64
C LEU A 129 9.69 2.20 8.65
N LEU A 130 10.77 1.48 8.34
CA LEU A 130 11.33 0.46 9.22
C LEU A 130 12.00 1.03 10.49
N ARG A 131 12.31 2.33 10.51
CA ARG A 131 12.85 3.04 11.67
C ARG A 131 11.81 3.80 12.48
N SER A 132 10.68 4.16 11.89
CA SER A 132 9.65 4.99 12.54
C SER A 132 8.70 4.23 13.47
N PHE A 133 8.72 2.89 13.47
CA PHE A 133 7.82 2.02 14.24
C PHE A 133 8.58 0.85 14.88
#